data_AF-A0AAN7J7F1-F1
#
_entry.id   AF-A0AAN7J7F1-F1
#
_cell.length_a   1.000
_cell.length_b   1.000
_cell.length_c   1.000
_cell.angle_alpha   90.00
_cell.angle_beta   90.00
_cell.angle_gamma   90.00
#
_symmetry.space_group_name_H-M   'P 1'
#
loop_
_entity.id
_entity.type
_entity.pdbx_description
1 polymer ?
#
loop_
_entity_poly.entity_id
_entity_poly.type
_entity_poly.pdbx_seq_one_letter_code
_entity_poly.pdbx_strand_id
1 'polypeptide(L)'
;MANGWCSILPIALFLFATTGDSTKDECVYTLFVKTGSVIKGGTDSKISLTLGDPSGGSVSVPNLESWGLMGPKHDYFERGNVDAFSGRGPCIGASACRLNLTSDGSGSHSGWFCDYVEVTSSGPHKACSQSIFYVDRWLANDAPPYKLSVVLDGCDTWNNAAENDSNQRRNSGRFAVGNPKTFAYSASE
;
A
#
# COMPACT_ATOMS: atom_id res chain seq x y z
N MET A 1 15.89 -73.79 -30.24
CA MET A 1 15.38 -72.63 -31.02
C MET A 1 14.16 -72.10 -30.28
N ALA A 2 14.32 -71.04 -29.49
CA ALA A 2 13.23 -70.42 -28.74
C ALA A 2 13.08 -68.98 -29.27
N ASN A 3 11.89 -68.69 -29.78
CA ASN A 3 11.61 -67.48 -30.54
C ASN A 3 11.04 -66.45 -29.57
N GLY A 4 11.82 -65.42 -29.25
CA GLY A 4 11.38 -64.32 -28.40
C GLY A 4 10.39 -63.41 -29.14
N TRP A 5 9.19 -63.27 -28.62
CA TRP A 5 8.26 -62.21 -29.00
C TRP A 5 8.54 -60.97 -28.13
N CYS A 6 8.95 -59.90 -28.78
CA CYS A 6 9.16 -58.59 -28.17
C CYS A 6 7.79 -57.88 -28.11
N SER A 7 7.17 -57.85 -26.93
CA SER A 7 5.96 -57.07 -26.68
C SER A 7 6.32 -55.59 -26.64
N ILE A 8 5.93 -54.84 -27.66
CA ILE A 8 6.03 -53.37 -27.70
C ILE A 8 4.82 -52.83 -26.93
N LEU A 9 5.05 -52.30 -25.74
CA LEU A 9 4.05 -51.52 -24.99
C LEU A 9 3.90 -50.14 -25.65
N PRO A 10 2.67 -49.65 -25.91
CA PRO A 10 2.48 -48.30 -26.40
C PRO A 10 2.77 -47.32 -25.27
N ILE A 11 3.83 -46.54 -25.41
CA ILE A 11 4.12 -45.41 -24.51
C ILE A 11 3.03 -44.37 -24.78
N ALA A 12 2.05 -44.30 -23.87
CA ALA A 12 1.06 -43.24 -23.86
C ALA A 12 1.80 -41.90 -23.66
N LEU A 13 1.84 -41.09 -24.73
CA LEU A 13 2.37 -39.75 -24.69
C LEU A 13 1.39 -38.88 -23.91
N PHE A 14 1.55 -38.83 -22.59
CA PHE A 14 0.85 -37.87 -21.75
C PHE A 14 1.34 -36.47 -22.10
N LEU A 15 0.56 -35.77 -22.92
CA LEU A 15 0.67 -34.32 -23.06
C LEU A 15 0.28 -33.71 -21.72
N PHE A 16 1.27 -33.47 -20.86
CA PHE A 16 1.09 -32.57 -19.74
C PHE A 16 0.88 -31.18 -20.32
N ALA A 17 -0.39 -30.77 -20.43
CA ALA A 17 -0.70 -29.36 -20.52
C ALA A 17 -0.19 -28.73 -19.21
N THR A 18 0.99 -28.10 -19.27
CA THR A 18 1.38 -27.18 -18.22
C THR A 18 0.35 -26.06 -18.29
N THR A 19 -0.61 -26.06 -17.37
CA THR A 19 -1.29 -24.82 -17.01
C THR A 19 -0.16 -23.91 -16.55
N GLY A 20 0.32 -23.04 -17.44
CA GLY A 20 1.16 -21.93 -17.02
C GLY A 20 0.34 -21.22 -15.97
N ASP A 21 0.74 -21.37 -14.71
CA ASP A 21 0.22 -20.57 -13.63
C ASP A 21 0.46 -19.14 -14.08
N SER A 22 -0.59 -18.48 -14.52
CA SER A 22 -0.58 -17.06 -14.85
C SER A 22 -0.26 -16.39 -13.53
N THR A 23 1.04 -16.24 -13.26
CA THR A 23 1.56 -15.50 -12.13
C THR A 23 0.82 -14.17 -12.18
N LYS A 24 -0.12 -13.99 -11.27
CA LYS A 24 -0.79 -12.71 -11.09
C LYS A 24 0.35 -11.70 -10.97
N ASP A 25 0.37 -10.67 -11.80
CA ASP A 25 1.39 -9.61 -11.70
C ASP A 25 1.26 -8.98 -10.32
N GLU A 26 2.03 -9.49 -9.37
CA GLU A 26 2.04 -9.07 -7.98
C GLU A 26 3.20 -8.13 -7.74
N CYS A 27 2.90 -7.06 -7.00
CA CYS A 27 3.86 -6.08 -6.56
C CYS A 27 4.01 -6.19 -5.04
N VAL A 28 5.21 -5.86 -4.56
CA VAL A 28 5.49 -5.65 -3.14
C VAL A 28 5.22 -4.19 -2.83
N TYR A 29 4.45 -3.98 -1.79
CA TYR A 29 4.14 -2.67 -1.24
C TYR A 29 4.80 -2.57 0.13
N THR A 30 5.59 -1.53 0.33
CA THR A 30 6.16 -1.17 1.64
C THR A 30 5.55 0.15 2.08
N LEU A 31 5.02 0.17 3.29
CA LEU A 31 4.31 1.31 3.87
C LEU A 31 5.01 1.78 5.13
N PHE A 32 5.12 3.10 5.31
CA PHE A 32 5.45 3.70 6.60
C PHE A 32 4.30 4.61 7.01
N VAL A 33 3.67 4.30 8.14
CA VAL A 33 2.55 5.08 8.68
C VAL A 33 3.06 5.85 9.88
N LYS A 34 2.95 7.18 9.84
CA LYS A 34 3.26 8.03 10.98
C LYS A 34 1.98 8.35 11.75
N THR A 35 1.96 7.96 13.01
CA THR A 35 0.98 8.46 13.97
C THR A 35 1.45 9.79 14.55
N GLY A 36 0.55 10.76 14.64
CA GLY A 36 0.85 12.08 15.16
C GLY A 36 1.27 12.10 16.62
N SER A 37 2.03 13.11 16.99
CA SER A 37 2.52 13.34 18.35
C SER A 37 1.51 14.07 19.25
N VAL A 38 0.32 14.41 18.73
CA VAL A 38 -0.76 15.05 19.48
C VAL A 38 -1.22 14.19 20.67
N ILE A 39 -1.71 14.83 21.72
CA ILE A 39 -2.19 14.13 22.93
C ILE A 39 -3.30 13.16 22.52
N LYS A 40 -3.18 11.89 22.95
CA LYS A 40 -4.08 10.79 22.59
C LYS A 40 -4.17 10.50 21.08
N GLY A 41 -3.10 10.77 20.33
CA GLY A 41 -3.06 10.51 18.89
C GLY A 41 -2.95 9.03 18.48
N GLY A 42 -2.67 8.12 19.41
CA GLY A 42 -2.55 6.67 19.13
C GLY A 42 -3.89 5.93 19.18
N THR A 43 -3.94 4.70 18.63
CA THR A 43 -5.19 3.94 18.53
C THR A 43 -5.05 2.43 18.68
N ASP A 44 -6.08 1.81 19.26
CA ASP A 44 -6.26 0.34 19.34
C ASP A 44 -7.15 -0.21 18.19
N SER A 45 -7.59 0.66 17.27
CA SER A 45 -8.51 0.28 16.19
C SER A 45 -7.81 -0.49 15.08
N LYS A 46 -8.56 -1.29 14.32
CA LYS A 46 -8.04 -1.90 13.10
C LYS A 46 -8.02 -0.86 11.99
N ILE A 47 -6.86 -0.72 11.36
CA ILE A 47 -6.65 0.20 10.25
C ILE A 47 -6.66 -0.56 8.93
N SER A 48 -7.52 -0.11 8.02
CA SER A 48 -7.61 -0.59 6.64
C SER A 48 -7.15 0.48 5.65
N LEU A 49 -6.60 0.04 4.53
CA LEU A 49 -6.00 0.92 3.53
C LEU A 49 -6.28 0.40 2.11
N THR A 50 -6.65 1.30 1.21
CA THR A 50 -6.72 1.04 -0.24
C THR A 50 -5.90 2.06 -0.99
N LEU A 51 -5.00 1.59 -1.86
CA LEU A 51 -4.26 2.42 -2.81
C LEU A 51 -4.89 2.32 -4.19
N GLY A 52 -4.88 3.42 -4.93
CA GLY A 52 -5.35 3.48 -6.32
C GLY A 52 -4.37 4.20 -7.25
N ASP A 53 -4.43 3.83 -8.53
CA ASP A 53 -3.71 4.47 -9.63
C ASP A 53 -4.66 5.25 -10.56
N PRO A 54 -4.12 6.06 -11.51
CA PRO A 54 -4.95 6.87 -12.41
C PRO A 54 -5.76 6.05 -13.43
N SER A 55 -5.35 4.80 -13.69
CA SER A 55 -6.01 3.87 -14.60
C SER A 55 -7.14 3.08 -13.92
N GLY A 56 -7.40 3.32 -12.63
CA GLY A 56 -8.42 2.63 -11.85
C GLY A 56 -7.96 1.30 -11.23
N GLY A 57 -6.67 0.94 -11.35
CA GLY A 57 -6.10 -0.18 -10.62
C GLY A 57 -6.02 0.12 -9.12
N SER A 58 -6.19 -0.90 -8.29
CA SER A 58 -6.18 -0.74 -6.83
C SER A 58 -5.67 -1.95 -6.08
N VAL A 59 -5.11 -1.72 -4.90
CA VAL A 59 -4.77 -2.75 -3.91
C VAL A 59 -5.37 -2.39 -2.55
N SER A 60 -6.01 -3.35 -1.89
CA SER A 60 -6.68 -3.16 -0.59
C SER A 60 -6.10 -4.09 0.47
N VAL A 61 -5.91 -3.53 1.66
CA VAL A 61 -5.44 -4.22 2.86
C VAL A 61 -6.48 -4.01 3.96
N PRO A 62 -7.34 -5.01 4.24
CA PRO A 62 -8.41 -4.87 5.23
C PRO A 62 -7.92 -4.69 6.68
N ASN A 63 -6.70 -5.14 6.98
CA ASN A 63 -6.03 -4.92 8.26
C ASN A 63 -4.53 -4.75 8.03
N LEU A 64 -4.00 -3.54 8.20
CA LEU A 64 -2.59 -3.22 7.98
C LEU A 64 -1.65 -4.06 8.86
N GLU A 65 -2.04 -4.42 10.08
CA GLU A 65 -1.22 -5.26 10.95
C GLU A 65 -0.89 -6.63 10.34
N SER A 66 -1.71 -7.13 9.41
CA SER A 66 -1.40 -8.38 8.67
C SER A 66 -0.15 -8.27 7.80
N TRP A 67 0.29 -7.04 7.50
CA TRP A 67 1.52 -6.71 6.79
C TRP A 67 2.60 -6.17 7.74
N GLY A 68 2.38 -6.20 9.05
CA GLY A 68 3.27 -5.62 10.05
C GLY A 68 4.70 -6.17 9.95
N LEU A 69 5.67 -5.26 9.93
CA LEU A 69 7.10 -5.58 9.96
C LEU A 69 7.75 -5.32 11.31
N MET A 70 6.97 -4.86 12.29
CA MET A 70 7.47 -4.61 13.63
C MET A 70 7.57 -5.93 14.40
N GLY A 71 8.38 -5.96 15.45
CA GLY A 71 8.65 -7.16 16.23
C GLY A 71 7.38 -7.81 16.83
N PRO A 72 7.49 -9.05 17.34
CA PRO A 72 6.36 -9.71 17.95
C PRO A 72 5.82 -8.90 19.13
N LYS A 73 4.49 -8.78 19.23
CA LYS A 73 3.77 -8.00 20.25
C LYS A 73 4.01 -6.48 20.20
N HIS A 74 4.53 -5.96 19.09
CA HIS A 74 4.56 -4.52 18.87
C HIS A 74 3.13 -3.97 18.86
N ASP A 75 2.96 -2.83 19.52
CA ASP A 75 1.71 -2.10 19.57
C ASP A 75 1.72 -1.05 18.47
N TYR A 76 0.93 -1.28 17.43
CA TYR A 76 0.92 -0.47 16.22
C TYR A 76 0.09 0.79 16.41
N PHE A 77 0.38 1.80 15.60
CA PHE A 77 -0.35 3.06 15.54
C PHE A 77 -0.29 3.89 16.83
N GLU A 78 0.74 3.69 17.63
CA GLU A 78 0.95 4.42 18.87
C GLU A 78 1.45 5.85 18.66
N ARG A 79 1.06 6.74 19.59
CA ARG A 79 1.32 8.18 19.49
C ARG A 79 2.79 8.49 19.19
N GLY A 80 3.02 9.21 18.10
CA GLY A 80 4.35 9.64 17.69
C GLY A 80 5.22 8.57 17.03
N ASN A 81 4.76 7.32 16.92
CA ASN A 81 5.51 6.25 16.28
C ASN A 81 5.40 6.29 14.76
N VAL A 82 6.40 5.69 14.11
CA VAL A 82 6.36 5.31 12.70
C VAL A 82 6.34 3.80 12.65
N ASP A 83 5.30 3.24 12.05
CA ASP A 83 5.16 1.80 11.88
C ASP A 83 5.40 1.39 10.43
N ALA A 84 6.12 0.29 10.26
CA ALA A 84 6.48 -0.25 8.96
C ALA A 84 5.62 -1.48 8.63
N PHE A 85 5.16 -1.53 7.39
CA PHE A 85 4.36 -2.65 6.86
C PHE A 85 4.90 -3.06 5.49
N SER A 86 4.83 -4.33 5.14
CA SER A 86 5.10 -4.80 3.79
C SER A 86 4.29 -6.02 3.44
N GLY A 87 3.71 -6.03 2.25
CA GLY A 87 2.96 -7.16 1.74
C GLY A 87 2.85 -7.17 0.22
N ARG A 88 2.20 -8.21 -0.29
CA ARG A 88 1.98 -8.42 -1.72
C ARG A 88 0.54 -8.17 -2.09
N GLY A 89 0.33 -7.65 -3.28
CA GLY A 89 -0.99 -7.50 -3.88
C GLY A 89 -0.89 -7.31 -5.39
N PRO A 90 -2.01 -7.16 -6.09
CA PRO A 90 -2.01 -6.87 -7.52
C PRO A 90 -1.16 -5.63 -7.81
N CYS A 91 -0.34 -5.67 -8.85
CA CYS A 91 0.39 -4.50 -9.31
C CYS A 91 -0.59 -3.42 -9.77
N ILE A 92 -0.42 -2.20 -9.23
CA ILE A 92 -1.05 -0.99 -9.76
C ILE A 92 -0.09 -0.29 -10.74
N GLY A 93 -0.55 0.81 -11.33
CA GLY A 93 0.20 1.66 -12.24
C GLY A 93 1.46 2.28 -11.62
N ALA A 94 2.07 3.21 -12.36
CA ALA A 94 3.39 3.73 -12.04
C ALA A 94 3.51 4.28 -10.61
N SER A 95 2.53 5.03 -10.09
CA SER A 95 2.52 5.53 -8.71
C SER A 95 1.13 5.42 -8.10
N ALA A 96 1.06 5.17 -6.79
CA ALA A 96 -0.19 5.31 -6.05
C ALA A 96 -0.55 6.80 -5.97
N CYS A 97 -1.68 7.20 -6.55
CA CYS A 97 -2.15 8.58 -6.54
C CYS A 97 -3.39 8.79 -5.68
N ARG A 98 -4.03 7.70 -5.23
CA ARG A 98 -5.17 7.73 -4.35
C ARG A 98 -4.93 6.85 -3.12
N LEU A 99 -5.32 7.37 -1.97
CA LEU A 99 -5.36 6.64 -0.70
C LEU A 99 -6.77 6.72 -0.13
N ASN A 100 -7.33 5.59 0.26
CA ASN A 100 -8.42 5.51 1.23
C ASN A 100 -7.86 4.87 2.51
N LEU A 101 -7.91 5.60 3.62
CA LEU A 101 -7.44 5.15 4.93
C LEU A 101 -8.63 5.17 5.89
N THR A 102 -8.88 4.05 6.57
CA THR A 102 -10.07 3.88 7.41
C THR A 102 -9.73 3.15 8.70
N SER A 103 -10.13 3.75 9.83
CA SER A 103 -10.21 3.10 11.13
C SER A 103 -11.56 2.41 11.31
N ASP A 104 -11.60 1.24 11.94
CA ASP A 104 -12.86 0.60 12.32
C ASP A 104 -13.50 1.19 13.60
N GLY A 105 -12.80 2.09 14.28
CA GLY A 105 -13.27 2.78 15.48
C GLY A 105 -13.46 1.86 16.69
N SER A 106 -12.86 0.68 16.69
CA SER A 106 -12.90 -0.27 17.82
C SER A 106 -11.81 0.01 18.87
N GLY A 107 -11.90 -0.67 20.01
CA GLY A 107 -10.93 -0.55 21.10
C GLY A 107 -11.21 0.57 22.11
N SER A 108 -10.40 0.64 23.16
CA SER A 108 -10.49 1.65 24.22
C SER A 108 -10.04 3.03 23.75
N HIS A 109 -9.04 3.06 22.87
CA HIS A 109 -8.50 4.25 22.25
C HIS A 109 -8.82 4.24 20.76
N SER A 110 -10.07 4.53 20.39
CA SER A 110 -10.53 4.43 19.00
C SER A 110 -10.25 5.66 18.13
N GLY A 111 -9.94 6.80 18.75
CA GLY A 111 -9.56 8.01 18.04
C GLY A 111 -8.10 7.96 17.61
N TRP A 112 -7.83 8.17 16.32
CA TRP A 112 -6.47 8.12 15.78
C TRP A 112 -6.10 9.42 15.09
N PHE A 113 -4.92 9.97 15.34
CA PHE A 113 -4.38 11.07 14.53
C PHE A 113 -3.28 10.54 13.62
N CYS A 114 -3.54 10.52 12.32
CA CYS A 114 -2.57 10.09 11.32
C CYS A 114 -1.90 11.31 10.69
N ASP A 115 -0.57 11.34 10.73
CA ASP A 115 0.24 12.39 10.13
C ASP A 115 0.37 12.16 8.62
N TYR A 116 0.94 11.01 8.24
CA TYR A 116 1.14 10.64 6.85
C TYR A 116 1.25 9.12 6.64
N VAL A 117 1.08 8.72 5.38
CA VAL A 117 1.41 7.38 4.88
C VAL A 117 2.38 7.50 3.72
N GLU A 118 3.57 6.92 3.85
CA GLU A 118 4.52 6.73 2.75
C GLU A 118 4.32 5.34 2.15
N VAL A 119 4.36 5.29 0.83
CA VAL A 119 4.11 4.08 0.03
C VAL A 119 5.27 3.92 -0.94
N THR A 120 5.88 2.75 -0.94
CA THR A 120 6.76 2.30 -2.02
C THR A 120 6.15 1.08 -2.68
N SER A 121 6.06 1.05 -4.01
CA SER A 121 5.64 -0.11 -4.78
C SER A 121 6.76 -0.56 -5.72
N SER A 122 6.93 -1.88 -5.85
CA SER A 122 7.88 -2.49 -6.78
C SER A 122 7.40 -3.85 -7.23
N GLY A 123 7.75 -4.26 -8.46
CA GLY A 123 7.36 -5.57 -8.98
C GLY A 123 8.19 -5.99 -10.19
N PRO A 124 8.03 -7.23 -10.65
CA PRO A 124 8.72 -7.74 -11.84
C PRO A 124 8.44 -6.84 -13.05
N HIS A 125 9.49 -6.39 -13.72
CA HIS A 125 9.41 -5.50 -14.90
C HIS A 125 8.64 -4.18 -14.66
N LYS A 126 8.45 -3.77 -13.40
CA LYS A 126 7.86 -2.49 -13.00
C LYS A 126 8.91 -1.64 -12.31
N ALA A 127 8.97 -0.36 -12.67
CA ALA A 127 9.83 0.58 -11.96
C ALA A 127 9.38 0.72 -10.51
N CYS A 128 10.34 0.89 -9.60
CA CYS A 128 10.05 1.28 -8.23
C CYS A 128 9.41 2.68 -8.23
N SER A 129 8.36 2.85 -7.44
CA SER A 129 7.70 4.13 -7.28
C SER A 129 7.43 4.44 -5.83
N GLN A 130 7.39 5.74 -5.54
CA GLN A 130 7.22 6.24 -4.19
C GLN A 130 6.17 7.33 -4.17
N SER A 131 5.28 7.25 -3.19
CA SER A 131 4.24 8.24 -2.96
C SER A 131 4.13 8.54 -1.46
N ILE A 132 3.79 9.77 -1.11
CA ILE A 132 3.46 10.17 0.26
C ILE A 132 2.07 10.81 0.26
N PHE A 133 1.27 10.42 1.24
CA PHE A 133 -0.05 10.94 1.50
C PHE A 133 -0.03 11.66 2.84
N TYR A 134 -0.10 12.99 2.84
CA TYR A 134 -0.21 13.79 4.06
C TYR A 134 -1.66 13.78 4.53
N VAL A 135 -1.92 13.02 5.60
CA VAL A 135 -3.26 12.81 6.15
C VAL A 135 -3.64 13.94 7.11
N ASP A 136 -2.75 14.24 8.05
CA ASP A 136 -2.78 15.38 8.98
C ASP A 136 -4.16 15.65 9.59
N ARG A 137 -4.82 14.61 10.11
CA ARG A 137 -6.14 14.74 10.71
C ARG A 137 -6.50 13.57 11.62
N TRP A 138 -7.52 13.80 12.44
CA TRP A 138 -8.20 12.75 13.20
C TRP A 138 -9.01 11.83 12.28
N LEU A 139 -8.86 10.53 12.49
CA LEU A 139 -9.78 9.47 12.09
C LEU A 139 -10.48 8.99 13.36
N ALA A 140 -11.51 9.72 13.77
CA ALA A 140 -12.14 9.57 15.07
C ALA A 140 -13.61 10.00 15.04
N ASN A 141 -14.41 9.50 15.98
CA ASN A 141 -15.80 9.94 16.17
C ASN A 141 -15.94 11.05 17.21
N ASP A 142 -14.92 11.27 18.04
CA ASP A 142 -14.90 12.22 19.16
C ASP A 142 -14.01 13.45 18.92
N ALA A 143 -13.28 13.50 17.80
CA ALA A 143 -12.50 14.65 17.36
C ALA A 143 -12.87 15.07 15.92
N PRO A 144 -12.93 16.38 15.60
CA PRO A 144 -13.13 16.86 14.24
C PRO A 144 -12.09 16.25 13.29
N PRO A 145 -12.50 15.76 12.10
CA PRO A 145 -13.77 15.99 11.40
C PRO A 145 -14.92 15.04 11.76
N TYR A 146 -14.82 14.24 12.83
CA TYR A 146 -15.82 13.24 13.22
C TYR A 146 -16.06 12.19 12.12
N LYS A 147 -14.96 11.73 11.51
CA LYS A 147 -14.94 10.72 10.44
C LYS A 147 -13.88 9.69 10.77
N LEU A 148 -14.19 8.42 10.57
CA LEU A 148 -13.23 7.32 10.70
C LEU A 148 -12.45 7.03 9.41
N SER A 149 -12.77 7.72 8.32
CA SER A 149 -12.17 7.49 7.00
C SER A 149 -11.76 8.80 6.34
N VAL A 150 -10.69 8.73 5.55
CA VAL A 150 -10.25 9.79 4.65
C VAL A 150 -9.91 9.22 3.29
N VAL A 151 -10.31 9.93 2.24
CA VAL A 151 -9.85 9.68 0.87
C VAL A 151 -9.00 10.87 0.44
N LEU A 152 -7.78 10.61 0.01
CA LEU A 152 -6.87 11.56 -0.60
C LEU A 152 -6.69 11.16 -2.05
N ASP A 153 -7.08 12.04 -2.98
CA ASP A 153 -7.03 11.78 -4.41
C ASP A 153 -6.18 12.85 -5.11
N GLY A 154 -5.04 12.43 -5.65
CA GLY A 154 -4.13 13.24 -6.46
C GLY A 154 -3.98 12.70 -7.88
N CYS A 155 -4.86 11.83 -8.37
CA CYS A 155 -4.67 11.22 -9.68
C CYS A 155 -4.71 12.23 -10.84
N ASP A 156 -5.49 13.31 -10.71
CA ASP A 156 -5.49 14.39 -11.70
C ASP A 156 -4.16 15.16 -11.71
N THR A 157 -3.57 15.42 -10.55
CA THR A 157 -2.27 16.13 -10.47
C THR A 157 -1.14 15.26 -11.03
N TRP A 158 -1.21 13.94 -10.85
CA TRP A 158 -0.31 12.99 -11.47
C TRP A 158 -0.37 13.03 -12.99
N ASN A 159 -1.57 12.99 -13.58
CA ASN A 159 -1.73 13.03 -15.04
C ASN A 159 -1.17 14.33 -15.62
N ASN A 160 -1.49 15.47 -15.02
CA ASN A 160 -0.97 16.77 -15.44
C ASN A 160 0.57 16.86 -15.31
N ALA A 161 1.15 16.28 -14.26
CA ALA A 161 2.60 16.24 -14.09
C ALA A 161 3.27 15.34 -15.16
N ALA A 162 2.70 14.16 -15.42
CA ALA A 162 3.22 13.23 -16.42
C ALA A 162 3.12 13.78 -17.86
N GLU A 163 2.05 14.51 -18.19
CA GLU A 163 1.91 15.18 -19.49
C GLU A 163 2.98 16.27 -19.69
N ASN A 164 3.24 17.08 -18.65
CA ASN A 164 4.24 18.14 -18.69
C ASN A 164 5.70 17.63 -18.61
N ASP A 165 5.95 16.42 -18.10
CA ASP A 165 7.28 15.78 -17.97
C ASP A 165 7.84 15.25 -19.30
N SER A 166 7.01 15.17 -20.35
CA SER A 166 7.46 14.81 -21.71
C SER A 166 8.52 15.77 -22.30
N ASN A 167 8.74 16.93 -21.68
CA ASN A 167 9.70 17.94 -22.13
C ASN A 167 10.84 18.25 -21.13
N GLN A 168 10.92 17.61 -19.95
CA GLN A 168 11.90 18.01 -18.92
C GLN A 168 12.46 16.83 -18.11
N ARG A 169 13.67 16.40 -18.50
CA ARG A 169 14.50 15.37 -17.85
C ARG A 169 14.40 15.32 -16.32
N ARG A 170 13.97 14.14 -15.82
CA ARG A 170 14.30 13.53 -14.52
C ARG A 170 14.21 14.45 -13.31
N ASN A 171 13.01 14.55 -12.74
CA ASN A 171 12.93 14.65 -11.28
C ASN A 171 12.02 13.53 -10.76
N SER A 172 12.60 12.34 -10.61
CA SER A 172 12.00 11.15 -10.01
C SER A 172 11.81 11.33 -8.49
N GLY A 173 11.17 12.43 -8.09
CA GLY A 173 10.82 12.70 -6.71
C GLY A 173 9.63 11.85 -6.29
N ARG A 174 9.53 11.61 -4.97
CA ARG A 174 8.36 11.00 -4.34
C ARG A 174 7.11 11.82 -4.70
N PHE A 175 6.10 11.17 -5.29
CA PHE A 175 4.82 11.81 -5.57
C PHE A 175 4.12 12.18 -4.25
N ALA A 176 3.52 13.35 -4.15
CA ALA A 176 2.92 13.82 -2.91
C ALA A 176 1.45 14.19 -3.10
N VAL A 177 0.60 13.71 -2.20
CA VAL A 177 -0.83 14.03 -2.14
C VAL A 177 -1.15 14.59 -0.75
N GLY A 178 -1.97 15.64 -0.70
CA GLY A 178 -2.23 16.38 0.54
C GLY A 178 -1.27 17.57 0.74
N ASN A 179 -1.32 18.20 1.91
CA ASN A 179 -0.55 19.41 2.18
C ASN A 179 0.76 19.10 2.95
N PRO A 180 1.94 19.22 2.33
CA PRO A 180 3.22 19.01 3.02
C PRO A 180 3.58 20.12 4.01
N LYS A 181 2.96 21.31 3.90
CA LYS A 181 3.38 22.50 4.67
C LYS A 181 3.00 22.44 6.15
N THR A 182 1.94 21.71 6.52
CA THR A 182 1.61 21.52 7.94
C THR A 182 2.68 20.72 8.69
N PHE A 183 3.45 19.89 7.98
CA PHE A 183 4.55 19.11 8.56
C PHE A 183 5.79 19.94 8.94
N ALA A 184 6.06 21.03 8.23
CA ALA A 184 7.20 21.88 8.53
C ALA A 184 7.02 22.66 9.85
N TYR A 185 5.78 22.86 10.29
CA TYR A 185 5.46 23.56 11.54
C TYR A 185 5.38 22.63 12.76
N SER A 186 5.03 21.34 12.58
CA SER A 186 4.96 20.37 13.69
C SER A 186 6.32 19.82 14.12
N ALA A 187 7.37 19.99 13.31
CA ALA A 187 8.74 19.61 13.65
C ALA A 187 9.53 20.69 14.41
N SER A 188 8.93 21.87 14.64
CA SER A 188 9.57 23.01 15.30
C SER A 188 9.10 23.29 16.73
N GLU A 189 8.29 22.40 17.32
CA GLU A 189 7.80 22.50 18.71
C GLU A 189 8.27 21.35 19.60
#